data_AF-S3BAM4-F1
#
_entry.id   AF-S3BAM4-F1
#
_cell.length_a   1.000
_cell.length_b   1.000
_cell.length_c   1.000
_cell.angle_alpha   90.00
_cell.angle_beta   90.00
_cell.angle_gamma   90.00
#
_symmetry.space_group_name_H-M   'P 1'
#
loop_
_entity.id
_entity.type
_entity.pdbx_description
1 polymer ?
#
loop_
_entity_poly.entity_id
_entity_poly.type
_entity_poly.pdbx_seq_one_letter_code
_entity_poly.pdbx_strand_id
1 'polypeptide(L)' 'MAEIDPLRDEDRNYVALLSAAGVTTELVQVPGAAHGFDLLFPSARISERSLANQVRAPNEALHS' A
#
# COMPACT_ATOMS: atom_id res chain seq x y z
N MET A 1 -1.92 -2.02 -0.09
CA MET A 1 -3.08 -2.90 -0.36
C MET A 1 -3.57 -3.57 0.92
N ALA A 2 -4.87 -3.48 1.20
CA ALA A 2 -5.52 -4.19 2.30
C ALA A 2 -5.77 -5.68 1.95
N GLU A 3 -5.63 -6.61 2.91
CA GLU A 3 -5.72 -8.06 2.65
C GLU A 3 -7.15 -8.54 2.33
N ILE A 4 -8.16 -7.92 2.95
CA ILE A 4 -9.58 -8.27 2.82
C ILE A 4 -10.30 -7.23 1.93
N ASP A 5 -9.58 -6.66 0.97
CA ASP A 5 -10.10 -5.69 0.01
C ASP A 5 -10.65 -6.41 -1.23
N PRO A 6 -11.88 -6.10 -1.69
CA PRO A 6 -12.38 -6.58 -2.99
C PRO A 6 -11.45 -6.23 -4.17
N LEU A 7 -10.66 -5.17 -4.05
CA LEU A 7 -9.70 -4.71 -5.06
C LEU A 7 -8.32 -5.38 -4.94
N ARG A 8 -8.11 -6.29 -3.97
CA ARG A 8 -6.80 -6.92 -3.71
C ARG A 8 -6.16 -7.54 -4.96
N ASP A 9 -6.96 -8.25 -5.75
CA ASP A 9 -6.45 -8.96 -6.91
C ASP A 9 -6.21 -8.00 -8.09
N GLU A 10 -6.92 -6.87 -8.15
CA GLU A 10 -6.62 -5.77 -9.07
C GLU A 10 -5.27 -5.11 -8.74
N ASP A 11 -5.01 -4.78 -7.47
CA ASP A 11 -3.73 -4.23 -7.02
C ASP A 11 -2.55 -5.14 -7.41
N ARG A 12 -2.71 -6.45 -7.19
CA ARG A 12 -1.69 -7.46 -7.55
C ARG A 12 -1.44 -7.52 -9.06
N ASN A 13 -2.52 -7.50 -9.85
CA ASN A 13 -2.40 -7.49 -11.31
C ASN A 13 -1.71 -6.23 -11.80
N TYR A 14 -2.03 -5.06 -11.22
CA TYR A 14 -1.42 -3.81 -11.62
C TYR A 14 0.08 -3.76 -11.31
N VAL A 15 0.48 -4.24 -10.13
CA VAL A 15 1.90 -4.37 -9.76
C VAL A 15 2.64 -5.32 -10.69
N ALA A 16 2.02 -6.43 -11.09
CA ALA A 16 2.61 -7.36 -12.05
C ALA A 16 2.83 -6.70 -13.42
N LEU A 17 1.86 -5.89 -13.89
CA LEU A 17 1.98 -5.15 -15.14
C LEU A 17 3.07 -4.07 -15.08
N LEU A 18 3.14 -3.29 -14.00
CA LEU A 18 4.21 -2.29 -13.80
C LEU A 18 5.60 -2.94 -13.79
N SER A 19 5.73 -4.03 -13.05
CA SER A 19 6.99 -4.79 -12.96
C SER A 19 7.39 -5.37 -14.32
N ALA A 20 6.45 -5.94 -15.07
CA ALA A 20 6.69 -6.46 -16.42
C ALA A 20 7.09 -5.37 -17.42
N ALA A 21 6.63 -4.13 -17.21
CA ALA A 21 7.02 -2.96 -17.98
C ALA A 21 8.39 -2.36 -17.56
N GLY A 22 9.08 -2.97 -16.59
CA GLY A 22 10.38 -2.49 -16.09
C GLY A 22 10.28 -1.29 -15.13
N VAL A 23 9.09 -0.98 -14.62
CA VAL A 23 8.90 0.08 -13.62
C VAL A 23 9.25 -0.47 -12.23
N THR A 24 10.21 0.15 -11.56
CA THR A 24 10.55 -0.19 -10.16
C THR A 24 9.31 -0.02 -9.28
N THR A 25 8.81 -1.12 -8.72
CA THR A 25 7.53 -1.15 -8.02
C THR A 25 7.67 -1.93 -6.71
N GLU A 26 7.12 -1.39 -5.62
CA GLU A 26 6.97 -2.08 -4.33
C GLU A 26 5.47 -2.22 -4.01
N LEU A 27 5.04 -3.43 -3.64
CA LEU A 27 3.68 -3.67 -3.12
C LEU A 27 3.74 -4.00 -1.63
N VAL A 28 3.16 -3.12 -0.82
CA VAL A 28 2.99 -3.36 0.62
C VAL A 28 1.58 -3.90 0.89
N GLN A 29 1.49 -5.17 1.31
CA GLN A 29 0.27 -5.76 1.83
C GLN A 29 0.12 -5.48 3.33
N VAL A 30 -1.09 -5.11 3.76
CA VAL A 30 -1.43 -4.90 5.18
C VAL A 30 -2.34 -6.04 5.66
N PRO A 31 -1.81 -7.00 6.45
CA PRO A 31 -2.58 -8.14 6.93
C PRO A 31 -3.79 -7.74 7.79
N GLY A 32 -4.92 -8.41 7.60
CA GLY A 32 -6.17 -8.18 8.32
C GLY A 32 -6.88 -6.86 8.02
N ALA A 33 -6.30 -5.98 7.20
CA ALA A 33 -6.94 -4.73 6.83
C ALA A 33 -8.07 -4.96 5.80
N ALA A 34 -9.14 -4.18 5.92
CA ALA A 34 -10.19 -4.05 4.93
C ALA A 34 -10.02 -2.76 4.10
N HIS A 35 -10.82 -2.61 3.04
CA HIS A 35 -10.83 -1.41 2.23
C HIS A 35 -11.04 -0.15 3.08
N GLY A 36 -10.20 0.88 2.87
CA GLY A 36 -10.29 2.16 3.58
C GLY A 36 -9.97 2.13 5.09
N PHE A 37 -9.31 1.08 5.60
CA PHE A 37 -9.02 0.93 7.03
C PHE A 37 -8.30 2.13 7.68
N ASP A 38 -7.37 2.77 6.96
CA ASP A 38 -6.59 3.89 7.46
C ASP A 38 -7.35 5.22 7.46
N LEU A 39 -8.38 5.35 6.62
CA LEU A 39 -9.35 6.44 6.65
C LEU A 39 -10.39 6.25 7.77
N LEU A 40 -10.95 5.04 7.88
CA LEU A 40 -12.05 4.74 8.80
C LEU A 40 -11.58 4.60 10.25
N PHE A 41 -10.35 4.12 10.46
CA PHE A 41 -9.78 3.87 11.78
C PHE A 41 -8.37 4.46 11.87
N PRO A 42 -8.20 5.79 11.77
CA PRO A 42 -6.88 6.42 11.67
C PRO A 42 -6.00 6.19 12.92
N SER A 43 -6.62 6.01 14.10
CA SER A 43 -5.92 5.73 15.36
C SER A 43 -5.63 4.24 15.61
N ALA A 44 -6.03 3.34 14.71
CA ALA A 44 -5.63 1.94 14.82
C ALA A 44 -4.13 1.81 14.52
N ARG A 45 -3.41 1.02 15.31
CA ARG A 45 -1.96 0.82 15.14
C ARG A 45 -1.56 0.38 13.71
N ILE A 46 -2.41 -0.40 13.04
CA ILE A 46 -2.18 -0.80 11.64
C ILE A 46 -2.28 0.39 10.67
N SER A 47 -3.20 1.32 10.93
CA SER A 47 -3.43 2.53 10.14
C SER A 47 -2.31 3.53 10.32
N GLU A 48 -1.90 3.80 11.56
CA GLU A 48 -0.76 4.68 11.85
C GLU A 48 0.50 4.23 11.11
N ARG A 49 0.79 2.92 11.12
CA ARG A 49 1.92 2.34 10.39
C ARG A 49 1.76 2.45 8.87
N SER A 50 0.55 2.23 8.34
CA SER A 50 0.27 2.39 6.90
C SER A 50 0.51 3.83 6.45
N LEU A 51 -0.04 4.80 7.17
CA LEU A 51 0.09 6.23 6.89
C LEU A 51 1.55 6.69 6.99
N ALA A 52 2.28 6.24 8.01
CA ALA A 52 3.70 6.53 8.14
C ALA A 52 4.51 6.01 6.93
N ASN A 53 4.20 4.82 6.42
CA ASN A 53 4.84 4.28 5.23
C ASN A 53 4.52 5.08 3.97
N GLN A 54 3.27 5.57 3.83
CA GLN A 54 2.86 6.40 2.69
C GLN A 54 3.62 7.74 2.65
N VAL A 55 4.04 8.28 3.79
CA VAL A 55 4.90 9.48 3.86
C VAL A 55 6.37 9.14 3.65
N ARG A 56 6.84 8.04 4.24
CA ARG A 56 8.24 7.63 4.18
C ARG A 56 8.70 7.32 2.75
N ALA A 57 7.92 6.53 2.00
CA ALA A 57 8.36 6.05 0.69
C ALA A 57 8.59 7.18 -0.35
N PRO A 58 7.70 8.18 -0.51
CA PRO A 58 7.97 9.32 -1.37
C PRO A 58 9.15 10.17 -0.89
N ASN A 59 9.32 10.34 0.42
CA ASN A 59 10.47 11.09 0.95
C ASN A 59 11.79 10.41 0.58
N GLU A 60 11.90 9.10 0.76
CA GLU A 60 13.09 8.31 0.37
C GLU A 60 13.32 8.34 -1.15
N ALA A 61 12.24 8.28 -1.95
CA ALA A 61 12.35 8.27 -3.41
C ALA A 61 12.71 9.63 -4.03
N LEU A 62 12.30 10.74 -3.40
CA LEU A 62 12.42 12.09 -3.97
C LEU A 62 13.56 12.93 -3.39
N HIS A 63 14.02 12.63 -2.17
CA HIS A 63 14.96 13.49 -1.42
C HIS A 63 16.24 12.77 -0.99
N SER A 64 16.75 11.85 -1.81
CA SER A 64 18.05 11.18 -1.62
C SER A 64 19.23 12.15 -1.58
#